data_AF-A0A077Z5P4-F1
#
_entry.id   AF-A0A077Z5P4-F1
#
_cell.length_a   1.000
_cell.length_b   1.000
_cell.length_c   1.000
_cell.angle_alpha   90.00
_cell.angle_beta   90.00
_cell.angle_gamma   90.00
#
_symmetry.space_group_name_H-M   'P 1'
#
loop_
_entity.id
_entity.type
_entity.pdbx_description
1 polymer ?
#
loop_
_entity_poly.entity_id
_entity_poly.type
_entity_poly.pdbx_seq_one_letter_code
_entity_poly.pdbx_strand_id
1 'polypeptide(L)'
;MHIESIGEFPLIELRRMRKNEGEQLRVDYVLVYNISKPSHDDERRDFFEDHLEDEGLVLERVTEEIDGTKYCFVLIHAPWEFQIRQAEVLKMRMPVRENDLHVRKPKRGWLNALFRWAIVADVESRHYFTAMFRGDKLNQ
;
A
#
# COMPACT_ATOMS: atom_id res chain seq x y z
N MET A 1 5.66 12.06 12.73
CA MET A 1 5.10 11.62 11.44
C MET A 1 3.58 11.59 11.54
N HIS A 2 2.91 12.61 11.01
CA HIS A 2 1.45 12.65 10.91
C HIS A 2 1.07 12.02 9.57
N ILE A 3 0.37 10.89 9.60
CA ILE A 3 -0.22 10.30 8.39
C ILE A 3 -1.59 10.96 8.21
N GLU A 4 -1.64 12.03 7.43
CA GLU A 4 -2.91 12.62 7.02
C GLU A 4 -3.49 11.81 5.86
N SER A 5 -4.80 11.54 5.92
CA SER A 5 -5.53 11.03 4.75
C SER A 5 -5.47 12.12 3.68
N ILE A 6 -4.88 11.80 2.53
CA ILE A 6 -4.72 12.71 1.38
C ILE A 6 -6.12 13.01 0.80
N GLY A 7 -6.84 13.93 1.43
CA GLY A 7 -8.02 14.57 0.88
C GLY A 7 -7.59 15.58 -0.18
N GLU A 8 -8.01 15.35 -1.42
CA GLU A 8 -7.97 16.29 -2.55
C GLU A 8 -6.63 16.98 -2.89
N PHE A 9 -5.47 16.38 -2.58
CA PHE A 9 -4.25 16.83 -3.27
C PHE A 9 -4.41 16.56 -4.77
N PRO A 10 -3.98 17.48 -5.66
CA PRO A 10 -3.95 17.26 -7.10
C PRO A 10 -2.89 16.20 -7.43
N LEU A 11 -3.18 14.94 -7.11
CA LEU A 11 -2.35 13.74 -7.27
C LEU A 11 -2.10 13.36 -8.74
N ILE A 12 -2.54 14.19 -9.69
CA ILE A 12 -2.52 13.84 -11.13
C ILE A 12 -1.07 13.68 -11.62
N GLU A 13 -0.10 14.38 -11.04
CA GLU A 13 1.32 14.25 -11.43
C GLU A 13 2.11 13.21 -10.64
N LEU A 14 1.72 12.88 -9.40
CA LEU A 14 2.45 11.89 -8.57
C LEU A 14 2.18 10.43 -8.97
N ARG A 15 1.55 10.20 -10.12
CA ARG A 15 1.17 8.85 -10.56
C ARG A 15 2.35 8.03 -11.08
N ARG A 16 3.48 8.67 -11.39
CA ARG A 16 4.63 8.01 -12.01
C ARG A 16 5.92 8.48 -11.38
N MET A 17 6.67 7.53 -10.85
CA MET A 17 8.04 7.73 -10.44
C MET A 17 8.95 7.47 -11.66
N ARG A 18 9.91 8.35 -11.92
CA ARG A 18 10.80 8.25 -13.08
C ARG A 18 12.16 7.72 -12.63
N LYS A 19 12.49 6.49 -13.01
CA LYS A 19 13.86 5.97 -12.88
C LYS A 19 14.77 6.65 -13.92
N ASN A 20 16.05 6.82 -13.59
CA ASN A 20 17.07 7.38 -14.50
C ASN A 20 17.17 6.64 -15.86
N GLU A 21 16.62 5.44 -15.96
CA GLU A 21 16.65 4.58 -17.16
C GLU A 21 15.38 4.67 -18.02
N GLY A 22 14.50 5.66 -17.77
CA GLY A 22 13.26 5.85 -18.54
C GLY A 22 12.13 4.89 -18.17
N GLU A 23 12.38 3.94 -17.27
CA GLU A 23 11.38 3.06 -16.71
C GLU A 23 10.44 3.82 -15.75
N GLN A 24 9.14 3.64 -15.93
CA GLN A 24 8.11 4.22 -15.07
C GLN A 24 7.79 3.24 -13.95
N LEU A 25 8.13 3.61 -12.72
CA LEU A 25 7.86 2.80 -11.53
C LEU A 25 6.49 3.18 -10.93
N ARG A 26 5.80 2.18 -10.38
CA ARG A 26 4.55 2.38 -9.64
C ARG A 26 4.88 2.95 -8.27
N VAL A 27 4.20 4.02 -7.89
CA VAL A 27 4.24 4.55 -6.53
C VAL A 27 3.34 3.69 -5.63
N ASP A 28 3.94 3.09 -4.59
CA ASP A 28 3.23 2.27 -3.60
C ASP A 28 2.84 3.10 -2.36
N TYR A 29 3.72 4.02 -1.95
CA TYR A 29 3.48 4.94 -0.84
C TYR A 29 3.96 6.35 -1.18
N VAL A 30 3.36 7.34 -0.52
CA VAL A 30 3.77 8.75 -0.58
C VAL A 30 3.95 9.26 0.84
N LEU A 31 5.13 9.77 1.17
CA LEU A 31 5.35 10.54 2.40
C LEU A 31 5.27 12.02 2.07
N VAL A 32 4.71 12.81 2.99
CA VAL A 32 4.59 14.26 2.82
C VAL A 32 5.09 14.96 4.07
N TYR A 33 5.94 15.96 3.91
CA TYR A 33 6.37 16.83 5.00
C TYR A 33 6.52 18.28 4.55
N ASN A 34 6.37 19.20 5.49
CA ASN A 34 6.45 20.64 5.24
C ASN A 34 7.91 21.11 5.34
N ILE A 35 8.47 21.63 4.25
CA ILE A 35 9.84 22.14 4.18
C ILE A 35 9.94 23.54 4.81
N SER A 36 8.87 24.33 4.75
CA SER A 36 8.87 25.72 5.26
C SER A 36 8.97 25.83 6.78
N LYS A 37 8.74 24.72 7.51
CA LYS A 37 8.84 24.64 8.96
C LYS A 37 9.95 23.65 9.34
N PRO A 38 11.22 24.07 9.36
CA PRO A 38 12.31 23.20 9.81
C PRO A 38 12.00 22.72 11.21
N SER A 39 12.11 21.42 11.41
CA SER A 39 11.74 20.75 12.65
C SER A 39 12.98 20.09 13.25
N HIS A 40 12.99 19.89 14.57
CA HIS A 40 14.03 19.07 15.21
C HIS A 40 14.08 17.61 14.72
N ASP A 41 13.12 17.21 13.87
CA ASP A 41 13.01 15.88 13.30
C ASP A 41 13.66 15.77 11.90
N ASP A 42 14.33 16.81 11.42
CA ASP A 42 14.97 16.79 10.10
C ASP A 42 16.04 15.69 10.00
N GLU A 43 16.91 15.57 11.01
CA GLU A 43 17.91 14.48 11.08
C GLU A 43 17.26 13.09 11.19
N ARG A 44 16.11 12.98 11.88
CA ARG A 44 15.38 11.70 12.01
C ARG A 44 14.74 11.29 10.70
N ARG A 45 14.28 12.26 9.91
CA ARG A 45 13.71 12.03 8.58
C ARG A 45 14.78 11.56 7.62
N ASP A 46 15.93 12.23 7.59
CA ASP A 46 17.03 11.86 6.70
C ASP A 46 17.51 10.44 7.03
N PHE A 47 17.70 10.12 8.33
CA PHE A 47 18.02 8.75 8.77
C PHE A 47 16.95 7.71 8.37
N PHE A 48 15.67 8.08 8.45
CA PHE A 48 14.58 7.19 8.07
C PHE A 48 14.56 6.93 6.56
N GLU A 49 14.73 7.97 5.75
CA GLU A 49 14.76 7.85 4.29
C GLU A 49 15.99 7.06 3.80
N ASP A 50 17.16 7.31 4.39
CA ASP A 50 18.38 6.53 4.12
C ASP A 50 18.15 5.04 4.45
N HIS A 51 17.51 4.75 5.58
CA HIS A 51 17.19 3.37 5.95
C HIS A 51 16.21 2.69 4.97
N LEU A 52 15.26 3.43 4.40
CA LEU A 52 14.35 2.87 3.38
C LEU A 52 15.12 2.50 2.10
N GLU A 53 16.05 3.37 1.66
CA GLU A 53 16.91 3.09 0.50
C GLU A 53 17.84 1.89 0.77
N ASP A 54 18.42 1.80 1.97
CA ASP A 54 19.26 0.69 2.41
C ASP A 54 18.51 -0.66 2.45
N GLU A 55 17.23 -0.66 2.84
CA GLU A 55 16.37 -1.85 2.80
C GLU A 55 15.97 -2.26 1.36
N GLY A 56 16.29 -1.43 0.37
CA GLY A 56 16.09 -1.71 -1.06
C GLY A 56 14.82 -1.10 -1.64
N LEU A 57 14.21 -0.11 -0.98
CA LEU A 57 13.13 0.69 -1.56
C LEU A 57 13.72 1.76 -2.48
N VAL A 58 12.95 2.17 -3.48
CA VAL A 58 13.35 3.26 -4.39
C VAL A 58 12.56 4.50 -4.00
N LEU A 59 13.26 5.60 -3.72
CA LEU A 59 12.68 6.89 -3.33
C LEU A 59 12.90 7.96 -4.40
N GLU A 60 11.88 8.78 -4.66
CA GLU A 60 11.96 9.99 -5.49
C GLU A 60 11.36 11.15 -4.70
N ARG A 61 12.08 12.26 -4.60
CA ARG A 61 11.70 13.43 -3.80
C ARG A 61 11.26 14.56 -4.73
N VAL A 62 10.01 14.99 -4.61
CA VAL A 62 9.40 16.06 -5.41
C VAL A 62 8.99 17.18 -4.47
N THR A 63 9.43 18.41 -4.74
CA THR A 63 9.05 19.58 -3.93
C THR A 63 8.01 20.40 -4.68
N GLU A 64 6.88 20.65 -4.03
CA GLU A 64 5.80 21.48 -4.57
C GLU A 64 5.41 22.58 -3.57
N GLU A 65 4.98 23.72 -4.09
CA GLU A 65 4.49 24.84 -3.28
C GLU A 65 2.97 24.95 -3.40
N ILE A 66 2.27 24.83 -2.27
CA ILE A 66 0.82 24.85 -2.19
C ILE A 66 0.42 25.92 -1.17
N ASP A 67 -0.39 26.89 -1.60
CA ASP A 67 -0.85 28.02 -0.78
C ASP A 67 0.29 28.75 -0.03
N GLY A 68 1.43 28.96 -0.71
CA GLY A 68 2.61 29.61 -0.15
C GLY A 68 3.42 28.77 0.85
N THR A 69 3.05 27.49 1.03
CA THR A 69 3.75 26.53 1.88
C THR A 69 4.46 25.50 1.02
N LYS A 70 5.76 25.31 1.25
CA LYS A 70 6.56 24.30 0.53
C LYS A 70 6.43 22.93 1.17
N TYR A 71 6.03 21.94 0.38
CA TYR A 71 5.92 20.54 0.77
C TYR A 71 6.90 19.68 -0.03
N CYS A 72 7.50 18.70 0.64
CA CYS A 72 8.23 17.63 -0.03
C CYS A 72 7.35 16.38 -0.06
N PHE A 73 7.24 15.78 -1.24
CA PHE A 73 6.58 14.52 -1.51
C PHE A 73 7.66 13.47 -1.79
N VAL A 74 7.77 12.47 -0.93
CA VAL A 74 8.66 11.33 -1.14
C VAL A 74 7.83 10.20 -1.71
N LEU A 75 8.03 9.92 -2.99
CA LEU A 75 7.41 8.82 -3.72
C LEU A 75 8.23 7.55 -3.46
N ILE A 76 7.58 6.51 -2.96
CA ILE A 76 8.22 5.24 -2.61
C ILE A 76 7.70 4.16 -3.53
N HIS A 77 8.63 3.48 -4.20
CA HIS A 77 8.38 2.26 -4.93
C HIS A 77 9.04 1.08 -4.22
N ALA A 78 8.30 -0.01 -4.06
CA ALA A 78 8.80 -1.28 -3.55
C ALA A 78 9.10 -2.25 -4.70
N PRO A 79 10.38 -2.56 -4.99
CA PRO A 79 10.73 -3.56 -5.98
C PRO A 79 10.10 -4.92 -5.67
N TRP A 80 9.92 -5.75 -6.70
CA TRP A 80 9.27 -7.05 -6.56
C TRP A 80 9.96 -7.96 -5.54
N GLU A 81 11.29 -7.94 -5.51
CA GLU A 81 12.13 -8.69 -4.60
C GLU A 81 11.88 -8.27 -3.14
N PHE A 82 11.72 -6.97 -2.90
CA PHE A 82 11.36 -6.45 -1.59
C PHE A 82 9.96 -6.93 -1.18
N GLN A 83 8.98 -6.85 -2.09
CA GLN A 83 7.60 -7.28 -1.82
C GLN A 83 7.53 -8.78 -1.46
N ILE A 84 8.26 -9.64 -2.18
CA ILE A 84 8.35 -11.07 -1.86
C ILE A 84 8.87 -11.27 -0.43
N ARG A 85 10.02 -10.67 -0.10
CA ARG A 85 10.64 -10.79 1.23
C ARG A 85 9.68 -10.34 2.32
N GLN A 86 9.02 -9.19 2.15
CA GLN A 86 8.06 -8.70 3.14
C GLN A 86 6.82 -9.59 3.26
N ALA A 87 6.29 -10.12 2.14
CA ALA A 87 5.17 -11.05 2.18
C ALA A 87 5.49 -12.36 2.93
N GLU A 88 6.72 -12.86 2.82
CA GLU A 88 7.20 -14.02 3.57
C GLU A 88 7.36 -13.73 5.07
N VAL A 89 7.88 -12.56 5.43
CA VAL A 89 8.02 -12.10 6.83
C VAL A 89 6.64 -11.94 7.47
N LEU A 90 5.70 -11.31 6.75
CA LEU A 90 4.32 -11.09 7.21
C LEU A 90 3.47 -12.37 7.21
N LYS A 91 3.98 -13.49 6.69
CA LYS A 91 3.23 -14.75 6.52
C LYS A 91 1.90 -14.54 5.80
N MET A 92 1.91 -13.70 4.76
CA MET A 92 0.71 -13.38 3.99
C MET A 92 0.09 -14.67 3.45
N ARG A 93 -1.25 -14.82 3.58
CA ARG A 93 -1.97 -15.99 3.08
C ARG A 93 -2.46 -15.73 1.66
N MET A 94 -2.02 -16.54 0.71
CA MET A 94 -2.44 -16.45 -0.68
C MET A 94 -3.55 -17.45 -0.99
N PRO A 95 -4.53 -17.09 -1.83
CA PRO A 95 -5.49 -18.04 -2.37
C PRO A 95 -4.77 -19.05 -3.28
N VAL A 96 -4.90 -20.33 -2.98
CA VAL A 96 -4.34 -21.45 -3.76
C VAL A 96 -5.39 -21.97 -4.75
N ARG A 97 -6.63 -22.16 -4.26
CA ARG A 97 -7.75 -22.69 -5.03
C ARG A 97 -9.06 -22.21 -4.44
N GLU A 98 -10.07 -21.99 -5.30
CA GLU A 98 -11.42 -21.73 -4.82
C GLU A 98 -11.90 -22.91 -3.96
N ASN A 99 -12.52 -22.61 -2.83
CA ASN A 99 -13.02 -23.60 -1.91
C ASN A 99 -14.18 -24.33 -2.56
N ASP A 100 -13.94 -25.58 -2.93
CA ASP A 100 -14.91 -26.49 -3.54
C ASP A 100 -15.75 -27.24 -2.50
N LEU A 101 -15.53 -26.98 -1.21
CA LEU A 101 -16.42 -27.46 -0.17
C LEU A 101 -17.75 -26.72 -0.28
N HIS A 102 -18.83 -27.47 -0.41
CA HIS A 102 -20.19 -26.93 -0.37
C HIS A 102 -20.46 -26.29 1.00
N VAL A 103 -20.14 -25.00 1.15
CA VAL A 103 -20.58 -24.20 2.28
C VAL A 103 -22.08 -24.04 2.11
N ARG A 104 -22.84 -24.79 2.90
CA ARG A 104 -24.30 -24.70 2.97
C ARG A 104 -24.66 -23.25 3.30
N LYS A 105 -25.06 -22.47 2.29
CA LYS A 105 -25.51 -21.08 2.51
C LYS A 105 -26.55 -21.10 3.63
N PRO A 106 -26.39 -20.31 4.71
CA PRO A 106 -27.40 -20.28 5.76
C PRO A 106 -28.72 -19.91 5.11
N LYS A 107 -29.80 -20.63 5.45
CA LYS A 107 -31.14 -20.32 4.94
C LYS A 107 -31.44 -18.88 5.34
N ARG A 108 -31.40 -17.95 4.38
CA ARG A 108 -31.71 -16.54 4.60
C ARG A 108 -33.18 -16.44 4.99
N GLY A 109 -33.45 -16.23 6.28
CA GLY A 109 -34.79 -15.91 6.77
C GLY A 109 -35.20 -14.50 6.29
N TRP A 110 -36.51 -14.26 6.23
CA TRP A 110 -37.10 -12.98 5.82
C TRP A 110 -36.60 -11.78 6.66
N LEU A 111 -36.23 -12.01 7.93
CA LEU A 111 -35.65 -10.98 8.79
C LEU A 111 -34.34 -10.41 8.25
N ASN A 112 -33.47 -11.23 7.64
CA ASN A 112 -32.22 -10.74 7.07
C ASN A 112 -32.46 -9.91 5.80
N ALA A 113 -33.58 -10.12 5.10
CA ALA A 113 -33.96 -9.26 3.99
C ALA A 113 -34.35 -7.84 4.49
N LEU A 114 -34.95 -7.76 5.68
CA LEU A 114 -35.28 -6.50 6.36
C LEU A 114 -34.03 -5.76 6.85
N PHE A 115 -33.01 -6.46 7.32
CA PHE A 115 -31.75 -5.87 7.79
C PHE A 115 -30.64 -5.84 6.73
N ARG A 116 -30.97 -6.03 5.44
CA ARG A 116 -29.97 -6.05 4.35
C ARG A 116 -29.12 -4.79 4.29
N TRP A 117 -29.63 -3.66 4.78
CA TRP A 117 -28.93 -2.37 4.81
C TRP A 117 -28.03 -2.19 6.05
N ALA A 118 -28.28 -2.92 7.13
CA ALA A 118 -27.52 -2.79 8.39
C ALA A 118 -26.26 -3.66 8.41
N ILE A 119 -26.22 -4.72 7.58
CA ILE A 119 -25.05 -5.58 7.45
C ILE A 119 -24.21 -5.01 6.30
N VAL A 120 -23.08 -4.38 6.68
CA VAL A 120 -21.98 -3.99 5.79
C VAL A 120 -21.81 -5.06 4.73
N ALA A 121 -21.84 -4.62 3.47
CA ALA A 121 -21.69 -5.41 2.25
C ALA A 121 -21.07 -6.78 2.54
N ASP A 122 -21.91 -7.81 2.52
CA ASP A 122 -21.47 -9.20 2.39
C ASP A 122 -20.75 -9.27 1.04
N VAL A 123 -19.46 -8.91 1.03
CA VAL A 123 -18.54 -9.19 -0.07
C VAL A 123 -18.64 -10.69 -0.23
N GLU A 124 -19.34 -11.16 -1.27
CA GLU A 124 -19.59 -12.58 -1.52
C GLU A 124 -18.23 -13.27 -1.45
N SER A 125 -17.98 -13.88 -0.30
CA SER A 125 -16.65 -14.29 0.06
C SER A 125 -16.46 -15.62 -0.63
N ARG A 126 -15.98 -15.59 -1.87
CA ARG A 126 -15.39 -16.79 -2.49
C ARG A 126 -14.35 -17.26 -1.48
N HIS A 127 -14.69 -18.32 -0.76
CA HIS A 127 -13.75 -18.91 0.16
C HIS A 127 -12.67 -19.51 -0.71
N TYR A 128 -11.40 -19.27 -0.39
CA TYR A 128 -10.28 -19.92 -1.04
C TYR A 128 -9.59 -20.79 0.00
N PHE A 129 -9.09 -21.95 -0.42
CA PHE A 129 -8.01 -22.57 0.32
C PHE A 129 -6.82 -21.63 0.26
N THR A 130 -6.25 -21.31 1.41
CA THR A 130 -5.12 -20.39 1.48
C THR A 130 -3.91 -21.05 2.11
N ALA A 131 -2.76 -20.81 1.51
CA ALA A 131 -1.45 -21.22 2.03
C ALA A 131 -0.61 -19.99 2.36
N MET A 132 0.38 -20.15 3.23
CA MET A 132 1.37 -19.08 3.47
C MET A 132 2.16 -18.83 2.19
N PHE A 133 2.41 -17.55 1.92
CA PHE A 133 3.23 -17.10 0.81
C PHE A 133 4.64 -17.69 0.92
N ARG A 134 5.17 -18.09 -0.24
CA ARG A 134 6.44 -18.79 -0.40
C ARG A 134 7.13 -18.26 -1.66
N GLY A 135 8.12 -17.41 -1.48
CA GLY A 135 8.89 -16.80 -2.56
C GLY A 135 9.71 -17.83 -3.34
N ASP A 136 10.17 -18.90 -2.67
CA ASP A 136 10.90 -20.03 -3.29
C ASP A 136 10.10 -20.75 -4.39
N LYS A 137 8.77 -20.58 -4.41
CA LYS A 137 7.85 -21.21 -5.36
C LYS A 137 7.44 -20.35 -6.55
N LEU A 138 7.88 -19.09 -6.63
CA LEU A 138 7.42 -18.17 -7.68
C LEU A 138 8.03 -18.45 -9.06
N ASN A 139 9.21 -19.09 -9.11
CA ASN A 139 9.94 -19.37 -10.35
C ASN A 139 9.96 -20.87 -10.74
N GLN A 140 9.06 -21.68 -10.16
CA GLN A 140 8.94 -23.12 -10.44
C GLN A 140 7.84 -23.38 -11.47
#